data_AF-A0A7S2A1P2-F1
#
_entry.id   AF-A0A7S2A1P2-F1
#
_cell.length_a   1.000
_cell.length_b   1.000
_cell.length_c   1.000
_cell.angle_alpha   90.00
_cell.angle_beta   90.00
_cell.angle_gamma   90.00
#
_symmetry.space_group_name_H-M   'P 1'
#
loop_
_entity.id
_entity.type
_entity.pdbx_description
1 polymer ?
#
loop_
_entity_poly.entity_id
_entity_poly.type
_entity_poly.pdbx_seq_one_letter_code
_entity_poly.pdbx_strand_id
1 'polypeptide(L)'
;SHMRFSFAIFALSCLSLTQASSPTSSLLRDDLLGLIGKNPSGHKDGNVINEFSSKLKAYAETPGVDSSDVLFAIGSSVFGVDVTVPKAESAQTGEDEEKPVIVDFDYMKQFMKDVFLSYGCTEDQAEISSEVLIEADKRGIDSHGLGRLKPIYCDRIDKGILWSNKPITIIKETETTALVDGNLGLGLYIGPYCMNLAIQKAKKYGVGFVAVQRSTHYGIAGYYASMAAEAGCVGLCGTNARPSIAPTFGVEPMLGTNPLCFGIPSDDDFPFVIDCATSVNQRGKIEKYAREGVETPRGAVIDNEGIERTDTEGILRDMVLGKCALTPL
;
A
#
# COMPACT_ATOMS: atom_id res chain seq x y z
N SER A 1 -10.95 19.59 -38.53
CA SER A 1 -9.85 19.73 -37.56
C SER A 1 -9.32 18.34 -37.24
N HIS A 2 -8.11 17.98 -37.68
CA HIS A 2 -7.56 16.65 -37.40
C HIS A 2 -7.16 16.58 -35.93
N MET A 3 -7.95 15.86 -35.14
CA MET A 3 -7.64 15.52 -33.76
C MET A 3 -6.38 14.64 -33.76
N ARG A 4 -5.22 15.22 -33.48
CA ARG A 4 -3.99 14.46 -33.26
C ARG A 4 -4.07 13.89 -31.85
N PHE A 5 -4.37 12.60 -31.71
CA PHE A 5 -4.33 11.92 -30.42
C PHE A 5 -2.86 11.73 -30.02
N SER A 6 -2.46 12.40 -28.95
CA SER A 6 -1.18 12.14 -28.26
C SER A 6 -1.41 11.12 -27.16
N PHE A 7 -0.60 10.07 -27.09
CA PHE A 7 -0.71 9.03 -26.06
C PHE A 7 0.39 9.17 -25.00
N ALA A 8 0.01 9.29 -23.73
CA ALA A 8 0.93 9.29 -22.59
C ALA A 8 0.70 8.03 -21.76
N ILE A 9 1.69 7.14 -21.72
CA ILE A 9 1.60 5.84 -21.03
C ILE A 9 2.60 5.80 -19.88
N PHE A 10 2.13 5.44 -18.68
CA PHE A 10 2.92 5.37 -17.46
C PHE A 10 2.74 4.02 -16.73
N ALA A 11 3.82 3.29 -16.49
CA ALA A 11 3.79 2.03 -15.72
C ALA A 11 4.76 2.09 -14.54
N LEU A 12 4.25 1.90 -13.32
CA LEU A 12 5.03 1.92 -12.08
C LEU A 12 5.23 0.50 -11.51
N SER A 13 6.45 0.15 -11.10
CA SER A 13 6.73 -1.07 -10.35
C SER A 13 7.13 -0.77 -8.90
N CYS A 14 6.35 -1.31 -7.95
CA CYS A 14 6.61 -1.25 -6.51
C CYS A 14 7.50 -2.42 -6.05
N LEU A 15 8.62 -2.15 -5.37
CA LEU A 15 9.34 -3.18 -4.62
C LEU A 15 8.92 -3.16 -3.14
N SER A 16 8.73 -4.34 -2.55
CA SER A 16 8.59 -4.51 -1.10
C SER A 16 9.81 -5.24 -0.55
N LEU A 17 10.57 -4.60 0.34
CA LEU A 17 11.59 -5.25 1.17
C LEU A 17 11.01 -5.53 2.56
N THR A 18 11.37 -6.68 3.12
CA THR A 18 11.00 -7.13 4.46
C THR A 18 11.91 -6.50 5.53
N GLN A 19 11.27 -5.78 6.46
CA GLN A 19 11.58 -5.46 7.87
C GLN A 19 13.03 -5.24 8.34
N ALA A 20 13.24 -4.10 9.01
CA ALA A 20 14.13 -3.97 10.18
C ALA A 20 13.34 -3.26 11.31
N SER A 21 13.48 -3.70 12.56
CA SER A 21 12.78 -3.20 13.75
C SER A 21 13.72 -2.50 14.76
N SER A 22 13.15 -1.77 15.73
CA SER A 22 13.85 -0.91 16.72
C SER A 22 14.72 -1.70 17.74
N PRO A 23 15.70 -1.06 18.44
CA PRO A 23 16.86 -1.74 19.01
C PRO A 23 16.62 -2.65 20.23
N THR A 24 15.50 -2.51 20.96
CA THR A 24 15.24 -3.31 22.18
C THR A 24 14.23 -4.42 21.93
N SER A 25 13.20 -4.16 21.12
CA SER A 25 12.30 -5.21 20.62
C SER A 25 12.97 -6.10 19.59
N SER A 26 13.98 -5.59 18.85
CA SER A 26 14.73 -6.38 17.88
C SER A 26 15.51 -7.51 18.54
N LEU A 27 16.15 -7.30 19.70
CA LEU A 27 16.98 -8.33 20.33
C LEU A 27 16.16 -9.54 20.81
N LEU A 28 15.03 -9.31 21.49
CA LEU A 28 14.15 -10.39 21.94
C LEU A 28 13.46 -11.09 20.76
N ARG A 29 13.08 -10.32 19.74
CA ARG A 29 12.50 -10.85 18.50
C ARG A 29 13.49 -11.70 17.72
N ASP A 30 14.73 -11.23 17.55
CA ASP A 30 15.79 -11.92 16.83
C ASP A 30 16.21 -13.20 17.56
N ASP A 31 16.27 -13.17 18.90
CA ASP A 31 16.49 -14.36 19.72
C ASP A 31 15.38 -15.41 19.55
N LEU A 32 14.11 -14.97 19.54
CA LEU A 32 12.96 -15.86 19.32
C LEU A 32 13.00 -16.45 17.90
N LEU A 33 13.29 -15.65 16.88
CA LEU A 33 13.49 -16.12 15.50
C LEU A 33 14.68 -17.08 15.39
N GLY A 34 15.76 -16.84 16.13
CA GLY A 34 16.92 -17.75 16.20
C GLY A 34 16.58 -19.10 16.83
N LEU A 35 15.75 -19.11 17.88
CA LEU A 35 15.24 -20.35 18.49
C LEU A 35 14.30 -21.11 17.55
N ILE A 36 13.43 -20.40 16.83
CA ILE A 36 12.55 -20.97 15.81
C ILE A 36 13.38 -21.58 14.67
N GLY A 37 14.39 -20.85 14.17
CA GLY A 37 15.25 -21.30 13.08
C GLY A 37 16.07 -22.55 13.43
N LYS A 38 16.47 -22.71 14.69
CA LYS A 38 17.14 -23.93 15.18
C LYS A 38 16.17 -25.09 15.41
N ASN A 39 14.87 -24.82 15.54
CA ASN A 39 13.84 -25.80 15.91
C ASN A 39 12.54 -25.63 15.07
N PRO A 40 12.61 -25.75 13.73
CA PRO A 40 11.52 -25.32 12.84
C PRO A 40 10.25 -26.16 12.91
N SER A 41 10.32 -27.40 13.42
CA SER A 41 9.16 -28.29 13.63
C SER A 41 8.72 -28.38 15.09
N GLY A 42 9.16 -27.44 15.94
CA GLY A 42 9.02 -27.54 17.39
C GLY A 42 10.03 -28.52 18.01
N HIS A 43 10.09 -28.53 19.34
CA HIS A 43 11.02 -29.40 20.09
C HIS A 43 10.27 -30.11 21.23
N LYS A 44 10.63 -31.36 21.57
CA LYS A 44 10.04 -32.13 22.69
C LYS A 44 10.84 -31.98 24.00
N ASP A 45 11.90 -31.18 23.99
CA ASP A 45 12.75 -30.94 25.15
C ASP A 45 12.16 -29.79 25.97
N GLY A 46 11.78 -30.10 27.21
CA GLY A 46 11.20 -29.14 28.13
C GLY A 46 12.10 -27.93 28.39
N ASN A 47 13.42 -28.06 28.28
CA ASN A 47 14.33 -26.93 28.48
C ASN A 47 14.22 -25.88 27.37
N VAL A 48 14.10 -26.33 26.11
CA VAL A 48 13.97 -25.44 24.94
C VAL A 48 12.60 -24.77 24.93
N ILE A 49 11.53 -25.52 25.27
CA ILE A 49 10.18 -24.96 25.40
C ILE A 49 10.13 -23.92 26.52
N ASN A 50 10.76 -24.18 27.66
CA ASN A 50 10.80 -23.24 28.78
C ASN A 50 11.60 -21.96 28.45
N GLU A 51 12.73 -22.10 27.76
CA GLU A 51 13.52 -20.95 27.29
C GLU A 51 12.72 -20.09 26.31
N PHE A 52 12.09 -20.73 25.32
CA PHE A 52 11.24 -20.05 24.35
C PHE A 52 10.04 -19.37 25.02
N SER A 53 9.37 -20.06 25.94
CA SER A 53 8.21 -19.52 26.69
C SER A 53 8.58 -18.29 27.52
N SER A 54 9.72 -18.33 28.21
CA SER A 54 10.23 -17.21 28.99
C SER A 54 10.50 -15.99 28.12
N LYS A 55 11.19 -16.18 26.98
CA LYS A 55 11.48 -15.10 26.03
C LYS A 55 10.22 -14.55 25.35
N LEU A 56 9.26 -15.40 25.01
CA LEU A 56 8.00 -14.98 24.37
C LEU A 56 7.14 -14.14 25.33
N LYS A 57 7.14 -14.46 26.63
CA LYS A 57 6.49 -13.63 27.66
C LYS A 57 7.18 -12.28 27.84
N ALA A 58 8.51 -12.25 27.93
CA ALA A 58 9.26 -11.01 28.00
C ALA A 58 9.05 -10.12 26.75
N TYR A 59 8.92 -10.75 25.57
CA TYR A 59 8.55 -10.04 24.34
C TYR A 59 7.14 -9.46 24.42
N ALA A 60 6.14 -10.23 24.89
CA ALA A 60 4.77 -9.75 25.05
C ALA A 60 4.63 -8.56 26.02
N GLU A 61 5.51 -8.47 27.03
CA GLU A 61 5.53 -7.38 28.01
C GLU A 61 6.30 -6.14 27.52
N THR A 62 6.97 -6.21 26.36
CA THR A 62 7.72 -5.08 25.82
C THR A 62 6.76 -4.00 25.29
N PRO A 63 6.88 -2.73 25.72
CA PRO A 63 6.01 -1.65 25.26
C PRO A 63 6.02 -1.50 23.73
N GLY A 64 4.84 -1.43 23.12
CA GLY A 64 4.69 -1.24 21.67
C GLY A 64 4.77 -2.52 20.84
N VAL A 65 4.82 -3.70 21.46
CA VAL A 65 4.71 -4.97 20.74
C VAL A 65 3.29 -5.18 20.22
N ASP A 66 3.20 -5.44 18.92
CA ASP A 66 1.95 -5.72 18.23
C ASP A 66 1.42 -7.10 18.62
N SER A 67 0.23 -7.16 19.22
CA SER A 67 -0.41 -8.43 19.60
C SER A 67 -0.68 -9.38 18.42
N SER A 68 -0.62 -8.88 17.18
CA SER A 68 -0.77 -9.67 15.96
C SER A 68 0.57 -10.19 15.40
N ASP A 69 1.67 -9.98 16.12
CA ASP A 69 2.99 -10.45 15.69
C ASP A 69 3.04 -11.98 15.54
N VAL A 70 3.59 -12.43 14.40
CA VAL A 70 3.71 -13.83 14.00
C VAL A 70 4.39 -14.72 15.05
N LEU A 71 5.23 -14.16 15.92
CA LEU A 71 5.87 -14.92 17.00
C LEU A 71 4.88 -15.53 17.99
N PHE A 72 3.74 -14.88 18.25
CA PHE A 72 2.70 -15.43 19.14
C PHE A 72 1.97 -16.61 18.49
N ALA A 73 1.69 -16.51 17.19
CA ALA A 73 1.09 -17.59 16.43
C ALA A 73 2.04 -18.80 16.35
N ILE A 74 3.33 -18.57 16.06
CA ILE A 74 4.36 -19.63 16.04
C ILE A 74 4.52 -20.25 17.44
N GLY A 75 4.51 -19.43 18.50
CA GLY A 75 4.59 -19.93 19.87
C GLY A 75 3.48 -20.92 20.19
N SER A 76 2.24 -20.58 19.83
CA SER A 76 1.07 -21.45 20.01
C SER A 76 1.17 -22.71 19.14
N SER A 77 1.38 -22.55 17.83
CA SER A 77 1.27 -23.66 16.88
C SER A 77 2.48 -24.60 16.82
N VAL A 78 3.68 -24.10 17.15
CA VAL A 78 4.95 -24.84 17.01
C VAL A 78 5.51 -25.25 18.37
N PHE A 79 5.37 -24.42 19.40
CA PHE A 79 5.92 -24.67 20.73
C PHE A 79 4.86 -24.98 21.79
N GLY A 80 3.56 -24.89 21.45
CA GLY A 80 2.46 -25.12 22.40
C GLY A 80 2.41 -24.07 23.52
N VAL A 81 2.96 -22.88 23.28
CA VAL A 81 3.04 -21.79 24.26
C VAL A 81 2.09 -20.68 23.85
N ASP A 82 0.99 -20.54 24.59
CA ASP A 82 0.09 -19.41 24.47
C ASP A 82 0.50 -18.29 25.43
N VAL A 83 0.67 -17.08 24.89
CA VAL A 83 0.96 -15.88 25.67
C VAL A 83 -0.08 -14.83 25.34
N THR A 84 -0.84 -14.42 26.36
CA THR A 84 -1.71 -13.26 26.27
C THR A 84 -0.87 -11.99 26.34
N VAL A 85 -0.82 -11.25 25.24
CA VAL A 85 -0.28 -9.88 25.26
C VAL A 85 -1.27 -9.02 26.07
N PRO A 86 -0.82 -8.31 27.13
CA PRO A 86 -1.66 -7.35 27.81
C PRO A 86 -2.18 -6.38 26.75
N LYS A 87 -3.50 -6.37 26.53
CA LYS A 87 -4.11 -5.30 25.73
C LYS A 87 -3.66 -4.00 26.39
N ALA A 88 -3.03 -3.11 25.63
CA ALA A 88 -2.95 -1.72 26.05
C ALA A 88 -4.36 -1.35 26.50
N GLU A 89 -4.50 -0.80 27.71
CA GLU A 89 -5.80 -0.35 28.20
C GLU A 89 -6.41 0.46 27.07
N SER A 90 -7.44 -0.12 26.44
CA SER A 90 -8.30 0.64 25.57
C SER A 90 -8.85 1.69 26.50
N ALA A 91 -8.46 2.95 26.30
CA ALA A 91 -9.22 4.04 26.83
C ALA A 91 -10.68 3.69 26.55
N GLN A 92 -11.47 3.54 27.61
CA GLN A 92 -12.91 3.41 27.49
C GLN A 92 -13.38 4.73 26.87
N THR A 93 -13.31 4.83 25.55
CA THR A 93 -14.08 5.80 24.80
C THR A 93 -15.50 5.30 24.94
N GLY A 94 -16.30 6.03 25.71
CA GLY A 94 -17.73 5.79 25.79
C GLY A 94 -18.31 5.71 24.38
N GLU A 95 -19.42 4.99 24.26
CA GLU A 95 -20.27 4.96 23.07
C GLU A 95 -20.92 6.33 22.83
N ASP A 96 -20.11 7.37 22.64
CA ASP A 96 -20.52 8.50 21.84
C ASP A 96 -20.20 8.08 20.41
N GLU A 97 -21.21 7.93 19.55
CA GLU A 97 -21.02 7.88 18.11
C GLU A 97 -20.19 9.12 17.73
N GLU A 98 -18.88 8.95 17.58
CA GLU A 98 -17.97 10.04 17.31
C GLU A 98 -18.34 10.60 15.93
N LYS A 99 -19.08 11.71 15.94
CA LYS A 99 -19.55 12.33 14.71
C LYS A 99 -18.33 12.62 13.82
N PRO A 100 -18.38 12.30 12.53
CA PRO A 100 -17.25 12.56 11.65
C PRO A 100 -16.92 14.05 11.69
N VAL A 101 -15.67 14.37 12.02
CA VAL A 101 -15.17 15.74 12.01
C VAL A 101 -14.92 16.11 10.55
N ILE A 102 -15.68 17.07 10.06
CA ILE A 102 -15.49 17.62 8.71
C ILE A 102 -14.36 18.64 8.80
N VAL A 103 -13.34 18.46 7.97
CA VAL A 103 -12.20 19.36 7.89
C VAL A 103 -11.99 19.81 6.45
N ASP A 104 -11.55 21.06 6.30
CA ASP A 104 -11.28 21.67 5.00
C ASP A 104 -10.13 20.97 4.26
N PHE A 105 -10.27 20.83 2.93
CA PHE A 105 -9.30 20.12 2.11
C PHE A 105 -7.95 20.84 2.02
N ASP A 106 -7.93 22.17 1.96
CA ASP A 106 -6.68 22.93 1.86
C ASP A 106 -5.91 22.86 3.18
N TYR A 107 -6.64 22.94 4.31
CA TYR A 107 -6.04 22.72 5.63
C TYR A 107 -5.44 21.30 5.76
N MET A 108 -6.16 20.28 5.28
CA MET A 108 -5.63 18.89 5.28
C MET A 108 -4.47 18.68 4.34
N LYS A 109 -4.49 19.29 3.15
CA LYS A 109 -3.34 19.28 2.25
C LYS A 109 -2.12 19.90 2.92
N GLN A 110 -2.26 21.07 3.55
CA GLN A 110 -1.16 21.75 4.24
C GLN A 110 -0.62 20.89 5.39
N PHE A 111 -1.49 20.27 6.19
CA PHE A 111 -1.08 19.32 7.22
C PHE A 111 -0.24 18.16 6.66
N MET A 112 -0.71 17.53 5.57
CA MET A 112 0.03 16.43 4.94
C MET A 112 1.38 16.89 4.38
N LYS A 113 1.44 18.09 3.80
CA LYS A 113 2.69 18.71 3.33
C LYS A 113 3.68 18.91 4.48
N ASP A 114 3.23 19.49 5.60
CA ASP A 114 4.07 19.72 6.78
C ASP A 114 4.63 18.41 7.34
N VAL A 115 3.83 17.33 7.33
CA VAL A 115 4.28 15.98 7.69
C VAL A 115 5.35 15.48 6.73
N PHE A 116 5.18 15.60 5.40
CA PHE A 116 6.22 15.18 4.46
C PHE A 116 7.52 15.95 4.65
N LEU A 117 7.44 17.27 4.91
CA LEU A 117 8.59 18.10 5.24
C LEU A 117 9.29 17.64 6.52
N SER A 118 8.54 17.31 7.58
CA SER A 118 9.12 16.80 8.82
C SER A 118 9.83 15.46 8.65
N TYR A 119 9.44 14.67 7.65
CA TYR A 119 10.08 13.42 7.24
C TYR A 119 11.25 13.61 6.26
N GLY A 120 11.66 14.87 6.00
CA GLY A 120 12.87 15.21 5.23
C GLY A 120 12.68 15.29 3.72
N CYS A 121 11.44 15.29 3.23
CA CYS A 121 11.14 15.56 1.82
C CYS A 121 11.51 17.01 1.46
N THR A 122 11.82 17.27 0.19
CA THR A 122 11.94 18.65 -0.30
C THR A 122 10.57 19.32 -0.38
N GLU A 123 10.55 20.66 -0.49
CA GLU A 123 9.32 21.44 -0.67
C GLU A 123 8.48 20.93 -1.85
N ASP A 124 9.09 20.74 -3.02
CA ASP A 124 8.41 20.23 -4.21
C ASP A 124 7.86 18.81 -4.01
N GLN A 125 8.61 17.94 -3.31
CA GLN A 125 8.18 16.58 -3.02
C GLN A 125 6.97 16.57 -2.09
N ALA A 126 7.00 17.39 -1.04
CA ALA A 126 5.92 17.49 -0.07
C ALA A 126 4.65 18.10 -0.70
N GLU A 127 4.80 19.18 -1.47
CA GLU A 127 3.71 19.86 -2.19
C GLU A 127 2.98 18.89 -3.11
N ILE A 128 3.72 18.28 -4.06
CA ILE A 128 3.12 17.37 -5.04
C ILE A 128 2.53 16.13 -4.35
N SER A 129 3.22 15.57 -3.34
CA SER A 129 2.73 14.36 -2.68
C SER A 129 1.45 14.63 -1.89
N SER A 130 1.35 15.78 -1.22
CA SER A 130 0.13 16.18 -0.52
C SER A 130 -1.03 16.44 -1.47
N GLU A 131 -0.79 17.01 -2.65
CA GLU A 131 -1.83 17.20 -3.68
C GLU A 131 -2.37 15.86 -4.19
N VAL A 132 -1.50 14.91 -4.53
CA VAL A 132 -1.93 13.58 -4.99
C VAL A 132 -2.75 12.86 -3.91
N LEU A 133 -2.33 13.00 -2.65
CA LEU A 133 -2.98 12.32 -1.53
C LEU A 133 -4.35 12.92 -1.22
N ILE A 134 -4.48 14.25 -1.17
CA ILE A 134 -5.78 14.91 -0.91
C ILE A 134 -6.75 14.73 -2.08
N GLU A 135 -6.26 14.61 -3.31
CA GLU A 135 -7.11 14.40 -4.49
C GLU A 135 -7.88 13.08 -4.41
N ALA A 136 -7.33 12.06 -3.75
CA ALA A 136 -8.06 10.82 -3.46
C ALA A 136 -9.28 11.09 -2.56
N ASP A 137 -9.14 11.90 -1.52
CA ASP A 137 -10.24 12.25 -0.60
C ASP A 137 -11.28 13.15 -1.31
N LYS A 138 -10.83 14.13 -2.11
CA LYS A 138 -11.71 15.00 -2.92
C LYS A 138 -12.60 14.19 -3.88
N ARG A 139 -12.08 13.08 -4.42
CA ARG A 139 -12.80 12.15 -5.32
C ARG A 139 -13.59 11.07 -4.59
N GLY A 140 -13.62 11.07 -3.26
CA GLY A 140 -14.34 10.07 -2.44
C GLY A 140 -13.68 8.69 -2.44
N ILE A 141 -12.37 8.61 -2.71
CA ILE A 141 -11.56 7.38 -2.70
C ILE A 141 -10.81 7.31 -1.36
N ASP A 142 -11.56 7.20 -0.27
CA ASP A 142 -11.05 7.22 1.11
C ASP A 142 -9.97 6.15 1.40
N SER A 143 -9.92 5.10 0.57
CA SER A 143 -8.94 4.02 0.70
C SER A 143 -7.52 4.42 0.30
N HIS A 144 -7.32 5.57 -0.35
CA HIS A 144 -6.03 6.01 -0.89
C HIS A 144 -5.64 7.45 -0.53
N GLY A 145 -6.45 8.18 0.27
CA GLY A 145 -6.15 9.54 0.72
C GLY A 145 -5.46 9.61 2.08
N LEU A 146 -5.87 10.56 2.94
CA LEU A 146 -5.25 10.88 4.24
C LEU A 146 -5.01 9.65 5.11
N GLY A 147 -5.93 8.68 5.11
CA GLY A 147 -5.81 7.43 5.88
C GLY A 147 -4.55 6.61 5.54
N ARG A 148 -3.87 6.90 4.43
CA ARG A 148 -2.60 6.26 4.05
C ARG A 148 -1.36 7.04 4.47
N LEU A 149 -1.47 8.32 4.83
CA LEU A 149 -0.33 9.17 5.22
C LEU A 149 0.57 8.46 6.23
N LYS A 150 0.02 8.11 7.38
CA LYS A 150 0.77 7.45 8.44
C LYS A 150 1.21 6.01 8.06
N PRO A 151 0.31 5.04 7.81
CA PRO A 151 0.70 3.63 7.70
C PRO A 151 1.48 3.28 6.42
N ILE A 152 1.30 4.04 5.33
CA ILE A 152 1.92 3.75 4.03
C ILE A 152 3.14 4.63 3.76
N TYR A 153 3.16 5.87 4.25
CA TYR A 153 4.27 6.78 3.99
C TYR A 153 5.15 6.95 5.22
N CYS A 154 4.67 7.56 6.29
CA CYS A 154 5.46 7.83 7.51
C CYS A 154 6.11 6.56 8.07
N ASP A 155 5.30 5.54 8.36
CA ASP A 155 5.78 4.30 8.98
C ASP A 155 6.76 3.54 8.06
N ARG A 156 6.68 3.72 6.73
CA ARG A 156 7.62 3.10 5.78
C ARG A 156 8.91 3.87 5.62
N ILE A 157 8.88 5.20 5.80
CA ILE A 157 10.09 6.02 5.89
C ILE A 157 10.84 5.66 7.17
N ASP A 158 10.14 5.57 8.31
CA ASP A 158 10.73 5.17 9.60
C ASP A 158 11.38 3.78 9.54
N LYS A 159 10.79 2.85 8.77
CA LYS A 159 11.32 1.49 8.55
C LYS A 159 12.40 1.41 7.46
N GLY A 160 12.76 2.52 6.80
CA GLY A 160 13.74 2.53 5.71
C GLY A 160 13.31 1.81 4.43
N ILE A 161 12.01 1.51 4.27
CA ILE A 161 11.42 0.87 3.09
C ILE A 161 11.16 1.90 1.99
N LEU A 162 10.84 3.14 2.39
CA LEU A 162 10.61 4.29 1.53
C LEU A 162 11.66 5.35 1.86
N TRP A 163 12.24 6.00 0.85
CA TRP A 163 13.20 7.09 1.05
C TRP A 163 12.53 8.44 0.77
N SER A 164 12.54 9.33 1.75
CA SER A 164 11.88 10.64 1.65
C SER A 164 12.53 11.58 0.66
N ASN A 165 13.87 11.52 0.51
CA ASN A 165 14.61 12.46 -0.33
C ASN A 165 15.75 11.78 -1.09
N LYS A 166 15.36 11.06 -2.15
CA LYS A 166 16.30 10.47 -3.10
C LYS A 166 15.99 10.96 -4.52
N PRO A 167 17.02 11.29 -5.30
CA PRO A 167 16.82 11.81 -6.64
C PRO A 167 16.24 10.73 -7.55
N ILE A 168 15.35 11.14 -8.46
CA ILE A 168 14.89 10.31 -9.57
C ILE A 168 16.03 10.16 -10.57
N THR A 169 16.20 8.97 -11.16
CA THR A 169 17.25 8.72 -12.16
C THR A 169 16.64 8.20 -13.46
N ILE A 170 16.91 8.88 -14.58
CA ILE A 170 16.58 8.34 -15.90
C ILE A 170 17.68 7.34 -16.29
N ILE A 171 17.32 6.05 -16.38
CA ILE A 171 18.25 4.97 -16.75
C ILE A 171 18.47 4.96 -18.26
N LYS A 172 17.41 5.17 -19.03
CA LYS A 172 17.45 5.15 -20.49
C LYS A 172 16.36 6.05 -21.05
N GLU A 173 16.70 6.77 -22.11
CA GLU A 173 15.76 7.70 -22.76
C GLU A 173 15.90 7.65 -24.28
N THR A 174 14.76 7.71 -24.96
CA THR A 174 14.64 7.94 -26.40
C THR A 174 13.67 9.11 -26.64
N GLU A 175 13.41 9.46 -27.89
CA GLU A 175 12.46 10.54 -28.23
C GLU A 175 11.06 10.29 -27.64
N THR A 176 10.58 9.05 -27.71
CA THR A 176 9.22 8.68 -27.30
C THR A 176 9.16 7.81 -26.05
N THR A 177 10.29 7.35 -25.52
CA THR A 177 10.29 6.46 -24.33
C THR A 177 11.30 6.88 -23.25
N ALA A 178 11.04 6.50 -22.00
CA ALA A 178 12.03 6.54 -20.92
C ALA A 178 11.85 5.38 -19.92
N LEU A 179 12.97 4.94 -19.34
CA LEU A 179 13.00 4.07 -18.16
C LEU A 179 13.57 4.87 -16.99
N VAL A 180 12.82 4.92 -15.89
CA VAL A 180 13.14 5.72 -14.70
C VAL A 180 13.33 4.79 -13.51
N ASP A 181 14.37 5.05 -12.71
CA ASP A 181 14.54 4.51 -11.37
C ASP A 181 13.97 5.49 -10.35
N GLY A 182 12.98 5.04 -9.59
CA GLY A 182 12.38 5.79 -8.50
C GLY A 182 13.23 5.85 -7.23
N ASN A 183 14.29 5.03 -7.14
CA ASN A 183 15.18 4.93 -5.98
C ASN A 183 14.42 4.77 -4.66
N LEU A 184 13.39 3.92 -4.63
CA LEU A 184 12.50 3.68 -3.49
C LEU A 184 11.89 4.97 -2.89
N GLY A 185 11.80 6.03 -3.69
CA GLY A 185 11.24 7.31 -3.30
C GLY A 185 9.71 7.30 -3.24
N LEU A 186 9.13 8.45 -2.89
CA LEU A 186 7.68 8.67 -2.85
C LEU A 186 7.05 8.44 -4.23
N GLY A 187 6.25 7.39 -4.39
CA GLY A 187 5.47 7.15 -5.60
C GLY A 187 4.56 8.32 -5.95
N LEU A 188 4.06 9.02 -4.92
CA LEU A 188 3.27 10.25 -5.04
C LEU A 188 4.00 11.39 -5.76
N TYR A 189 5.33 11.47 -5.68
CA TYR A 189 6.14 12.46 -6.39
C TYR A 189 6.70 11.92 -7.72
N ILE A 190 7.08 10.64 -7.74
CA ILE A 190 7.64 9.98 -8.94
C ILE A 190 6.58 9.87 -10.05
N GLY A 191 5.32 9.58 -9.68
CA GLY A 191 4.21 9.46 -10.63
C GLY A 191 3.99 10.72 -11.46
N PRO A 192 3.75 11.90 -10.83
CA PRO A 192 3.55 13.14 -11.57
C PRO A 192 4.77 13.55 -12.40
N TYR A 193 6.00 13.34 -11.89
CA TYR A 193 7.22 13.57 -12.65
C TYR A 193 7.23 12.75 -13.95
N CYS A 194 6.95 11.45 -13.86
CA CYS A 194 7.00 10.54 -15.00
C CYS A 194 5.85 10.75 -15.99
N MET A 195 4.65 11.05 -15.49
CA MET A 195 3.52 11.38 -16.36
C MET A 195 3.77 12.69 -17.12
N ASN A 196 4.32 13.71 -16.46
CA ASN A 196 4.74 14.94 -17.13
C ASN A 196 5.79 14.68 -18.21
N LEU A 197 6.77 13.82 -17.95
CA LEU A 197 7.75 13.40 -18.96
C LEU A 197 7.08 12.69 -20.16
N ALA A 198 6.11 11.80 -19.89
CA ALA A 198 5.33 11.15 -20.93
C ALA A 198 4.51 12.15 -21.76
N ILE A 199 3.84 13.10 -21.11
CA ILE A 199 3.07 14.18 -21.77
C ILE A 199 3.99 15.03 -22.66
N GLN A 200 5.15 15.46 -22.15
CA GLN A 200 6.12 16.26 -22.93
C GLN A 200 6.56 15.54 -24.21
N LYS A 201 6.89 14.24 -24.10
CA LYS A 201 7.23 13.40 -25.25
C LYS A 201 6.05 13.26 -26.22
N ALA A 202 4.85 12.99 -25.69
CA ALA A 202 3.64 12.82 -26.48
C ALA A 202 3.23 14.10 -27.24
N LYS A 203 3.44 15.28 -26.65
CA LYS A 203 3.19 16.56 -27.30
C LYS A 203 4.17 16.84 -28.43
N LYS A 204 5.43 16.44 -28.26
CA LYS A 204 6.47 16.67 -29.27
C LYS A 204 6.42 15.66 -30.42
N TYR A 205 6.16 14.39 -30.12
CA TYR A 205 6.35 13.27 -31.05
C TYR A 205 5.07 12.45 -31.32
N GLY A 206 3.94 12.81 -30.71
CA GLY A 206 2.66 12.10 -30.82
C GLY A 206 2.49 10.95 -29.81
N VAL A 207 3.57 10.42 -29.24
CA VAL A 207 3.50 9.38 -28.20
C VAL A 207 4.63 9.54 -27.18
N GLY A 208 4.33 9.24 -25.92
CA GLY A 208 5.27 9.19 -24.82
C GLY A 208 4.98 7.99 -23.93
N PHE A 209 5.99 7.17 -23.65
CA PHE A 209 5.89 6.01 -22.77
C PHE A 209 6.99 6.05 -21.71
N VAL A 210 6.61 6.06 -20.44
CA VAL A 210 7.56 6.06 -19.32
C VAL A 210 7.30 4.85 -18.43
N ALA A 211 8.30 3.98 -18.32
CA ALA A 211 8.33 2.90 -17.36
C ALA A 211 9.14 3.30 -16.14
N VAL A 212 8.72 2.85 -14.97
CA VAL A 212 9.42 3.12 -13.71
C VAL A 212 9.64 1.84 -12.93
N GLN A 213 10.85 1.69 -12.41
CA GLN A 213 11.24 0.63 -11.49
C GLN A 213 11.60 1.18 -10.11
N ARG A 214 11.57 0.31 -9.10
CA ARG A 214 11.99 0.64 -7.72
C ARG A 214 11.31 1.91 -7.20
N SER A 215 10.00 2.01 -7.40
CA SER A 215 9.18 3.05 -6.75
C SER A 215 8.38 2.45 -5.58
N THR A 216 7.48 3.25 -5.01
CA THR A 216 6.60 2.89 -3.90
C THR A 216 5.15 3.26 -4.20
N HIS A 217 4.26 3.12 -3.22
CA HIS A 217 2.83 3.35 -3.38
C HIS A 217 2.54 4.75 -3.92
N TYR A 218 1.70 4.84 -4.95
CA TYR A 218 1.47 6.06 -5.72
C TYR A 218 0.06 6.66 -5.56
N GLY A 219 -0.70 6.25 -4.54
CA GLY A 219 -2.06 6.77 -4.37
C GLY A 219 -3.02 6.27 -5.46
N ILE A 220 -3.90 7.16 -5.95
CA ILE A 220 -4.91 6.84 -6.96
C ILE A 220 -4.34 6.91 -8.39
N ALA A 221 -4.58 5.87 -9.20
CA ALA A 221 -4.07 5.83 -10.57
C ALA A 221 -4.73 6.91 -11.46
N GLY A 222 -6.00 7.21 -11.18
CA GLY A 222 -6.81 8.23 -11.84
C GLY A 222 -6.18 9.61 -11.89
N TYR A 223 -5.38 9.97 -10.89
CA TYR A 223 -4.65 11.24 -10.87
C TYR A 223 -3.77 11.40 -12.12
N TYR A 224 -2.98 10.37 -12.43
CA TYR A 224 -2.02 10.41 -13.54
C TYR A 224 -2.69 10.40 -14.91
N ALA A 225 -3.75 9.60 -15.06
CA ALA A 225 -4.54 9.62 -16.27
C ALA A 225 -5.24 10.98 -16.49
N SER A 226 -5.69 11.62 -15.40
CA SER A 226 -6.29 12.96 -15.45
C SER A 226 -5.27 14.00 -15.92
N MET A 227 -4.02 13.97 -15.42
CA MET A 227 -2.95 14.86 -15.88
C MET A 227 -2.75 14.80 -17.40
N ALA A 228 -2.78 13.60 -17.99
CA ALA A 228 -2.66 13.44 -19.43
C ALA A 228 -3.88 14.00 -20.17
N ALA A 229 -5.09 13.69 -19.69
CA ALA A 229 -6.34 14.16 -20.29
C ALA A 229 -6.47 15.69 -20.25
N GLU A 230 -6.15 16.31 -19.11
CA GLU A 230 -6.11 17.77 -18.93
C GLU A 230 -5.07 18.44 -19.82
N ALA A 231 -3.93 17.76 -20.05
CA ALA A 231 -2.96 18.21 -21.03
C ALA A 231 -3.43 18.02 -22.48
N GLY A 232 -4.62 17.48 -22.75
CA GLY A 232 -5.12 17.19 -24.10
C GLY A 232 -4.43 15.99 -24.76
N CYS A 233 -4.08 14.97 -23.97
CA CYS A 233 -3.55 13.68 -24.40
C CYS A 233 -4.47 12.55 -23.93
N VAL A 234 -4.52 11.43 -24.65
CA VAL A 234 -5.06 10.19 -24.10
C VAL A 234 -4.02 9.63 -23.12
N GLY A 235 -4.43 9.45 -21.86
CA GLY A 235 -3.62 8.90 -20.79
C GLY A 235 -3.89 7.42 -20.57
N LEU A 236 -2.83 6.64 -20.41
CA LEU A 236 -2.87 5.29 -19.86
C LEU A 236 -1.92 5.23 -18.66
N CYS A 237 -2.34 4.67 -17.55
CA CYS A 237 -1.39 4.31 -16.52
C CYS A 237 -1.77 3.06 -15.73
N GLY A 238 -0.78 2.46 -15.09
CA GLY A 238 -0.99 1.38 -14.15
C GLY A 238 0.19 1.19 -13.21
N THR A 239 -0.02 0.40 -12.18
CA THR A 239 1.05 -0.08 -11.29
C THR A 239 0.86 -1.55 -11.02
N ASN A 240 1.93 -2.25 -10.65
CA ASN A 240 1.78 -3.51 -9.95
C ASN A 240 1.62 -3.28 -8.43
N ALA A 241 1.16 -4.31 -7.72
CA ALA A 241 1.08 -4.33 -6.26
C ALA A 241 1.56 -5.67 -5.70
N ARG A 242 1.63 -5.77 -4.36
CA ARG A 242 1.97 -7.02 -3.67
C ARG A 242 0.95 -8.13 -3.99
N PRO A 243 1.37 -9.40 -4.09
CA PRO A 243 0.47 -10.52 -4.33
C PRO A 243 -0.73 -10.52 -3.38
N SER A 244 -1.93 -10.57 -3.94
CA SER A 244 -3.20 -10.51 -3.21
C SER A 244 -4.38 -11.07 -4.01
N ILE A 245 -4.28 -11.20 -5.33
CA ILE A 245 -5.27 -11.80 -6.22
C ILE A 245 -4.85 -13.21 -6.61
N ALA A 246 -5.80 -14.14 -6.61
CA ALA A 246 -5.63 -15.46 -7.23
C ALA A 246 -5.90 -15.40 -8.74
N PRO A 247 -5.03 -15.96 -9.60
CA PRO A 247 -5.31 -16.05 -11.04
C PRO A 247 -6.54 -16.93 -11.27
N THR A 248 -7.20 -16.80 -12.43
CA THR A 248 -8.32 -17.66 -12.80
C THR A 248 -7.93 -19.14 -12.67
N PHE A 249 -8.75 -19.93 -11.98
CA PHE A 249 -8.51 -21.33 -11.61
C PHE A 249 -7.40 -21.57 -10.57
N GLY A 250 -6.87 -20.52 -9.95
CA GLY A 250 -5.99 -20.59 -8.79
C GLY A 250 -6.71 -20.21 -7.49
N VAL A 251 -6.04 -20.48 -6.37
CA VAL A 251 -6.49 -20.14 -5.01
C VAL A 251 -5.42 -19.39 -4.22
N GLU A 252 -4.17 -19.44 -4.68
CA GLU A 252 -3.04 -18.75 -4.05
C GLU A 252 -2.95 -17.29 -4.52
N PRO A 253 -2.65 -16.33 -3.64
CA PRO A 253 -2.44 -14.94 -4.02
C PRO A 253 -1.13 -14.79 -4.80
N MET A 254 -1.21 -14.53 -6.11
CA MET A 254 -0.04 -14.42 -7.00
C MET A 254 0.07 -13.06 -7.68
N LEU A 255 -1.04 -12.40 -7.98
CA LEU A 255 -1.07 -11.12 -8.68
C LEU A 255 -1.37 -9.98 -7.70
N GLY A 256 -0.87 -8.77 -7.94
CA GLY A 256 -1.33 -7.60 -7.20
C GLY A 256 -2.69 -7.11 -7.69
N THR A 257 -3.30 -6.16 -6.96
CA THR A 257 -4.53 -5.47 -7.40
C THR A 257 -4.38 -4.71 -8.72
N ASN A 258 -3.13 -4.46 -9.13
CA ASN A 258 -2.66 -4.05 -10.45
C ASN A 258 -3.60 -3.09 -11.21
N PRO A 259 -3.91 -1.90 -10.66
CA PRO A 259 -4.87 -1.01 -11.28
C PRO A 259 -4.42 -0.58 -12.67
N LEU A 260 -5.40 -0.48 -13.58
CA LEU A 260 -5.25 0.03 -14.93
C LEU A 260 -6.22 1.18 -15.11
N CYS A 261 -5.71 2.30 -15.59
CA CYS A 261 -6.45 3.54 -15.65
C CYS A 261 -6.27 4.20 -17.03
N PHE A 262 -7.36 4.78 -17.53
CA PHE A 262 -7.41 5.48 -18.80
C PHE A 262 -8.04 6.85 -18.61
N GLY A 263 -7.45 7.86 -19.25
CA GLY A 263 -7.95 9.24 -19.27
C GLY A 263 -8.08 9.72 -20.71
N ILE A 264 -9.21 10.31 -21.05
CA ILE A 264 -9.49 10.81 -22.41
C ILE A 264 -10.03 12.24 -22.27
N PRO A 265 -9.47 13.22 -23.02
CA PRO A 265 -10.02 14.57 -23.07
C PRO A 265 -11.49 14.52 -23.51
N SER A 266 -12.35 15.27 -22.83
CA SER A 266 -13.76 15.46 -23.18
C SER A 266 -14.02 16.91 -23.61
N ASP A 267 -15.15 17.16 -24.25
CA ASP A 267 -15.73 18.50 -24.46
C ASP A 267 -16.60 18.97 -23.28
N ASP A 268 -16.83 18.11 -22.29
CA ASP A 268 -17.42 18.45 -21.00
C ASP A 268 -16.44 19.19 -20.06
N ASP A 269 -16.94 19.67 -18.92
CA ASP A 269 -16.15 20.35 -17.87
C ASP A 269 -15.12 19.43 -17.17
N PHE A 270 -15.14 18.12 -17.47
CA PHE A 270 -14.23 17.13 -16.90
C PHE A 270 -13.84 16.08 -17.95
N PRO A 271 -12.62 15.49 -17.86
CA PRO A 271 -12.21 14.42 -18.76
C PRO A 271 -12.94 13.10 -18.44
N PHE A 272 -13.07 12.22 -19.44
CA PHE A 272 -13.42 10.83 -19.17
C PHE A 272 -12.23 10.14 -18.47
N VAL A 273 -12.45 9.58 -17.28
CA VAL A 273 -11.43 8.82 -16.54
C VAL A 273 -12.05 7.55 -15.98
N ILE A 274 -11.44 6.41 -16.31
CA ILE A 274 -11.72 5.12 -15.65
C ILE A 274 -10.51 4.76 -14.80
N ASP A 275 -10.71 4.57 -13.50
CA ASP A 275 -9.70 4.16 -12.53
C ASP A 275 -10.22 2.92 -11.78
N CYS A 276 -9.64 1.76 -12.08
CA CYS A 276 -10.06 0.50 -11.48
C CYS A 276 -8.87 -0.43 -11.23
N ALA A 277 -8.93 -1.13 -10.08
CA ALA A 277 -8.17 -2.35 -9.87
C ALA A 277 -8.54 -3.41 -10.92
N THR A 278 -7.68 -4.41 -11.13
CA THR A 278 -8.00 -5.61 -11.93
C THR A 278 -8.60 -6.75 -11.08
N SER A 279 -8.87 -6.49 -9.81
CA SER A 279 -9.64 -7.36 -8.91
C SER A 279 -11.06 -6.84 -8.72
N VAL A 280 -11.96 -7.75 -8.35
CA VAL A 280 -13.34 -7.42 -7.98
C VAL A 280 -13.39 -6.45 -6.80
N ASN A 281 -12.41 -6.53 -5.90
CA ASN A 281 -12.32 -5.68 -4.72
C ASN A 281 -10.86 -5.36 -4.37
N GLN A 282 -10.64 -4.52 -3.36
CA GLN A 282 -9.30 -4.12 -2.91
C GLN A 282 -9.19 -4.18 -1.40
N ARG A 283 -7.99 -4.47 -0.88
CA ARG A 283 -7.74 -4.54 0.58
C ARG A 283 -8.25 -3.33 1.34
N GLY A 284 -8.04 -2.12 0.81
CA GLY A 284 -8.49 -0.89 1.47
C GLY A 284 -10.01 -0.77 1.63
N LYS A 285 -10.78 -1.43 0.76
CA LYS A 285 -12.25 -1.49 0.88
C LYS A 285 -12.67 -2.53 1.93
N ILE A 286 -11.95 -3.65 2.03
CA ILE A 286 -12.14 -4.64 3.11
C ILE A 286 -11.81 -4.01 4.48
N GLU A 287 -10.73 -3.22 4.57
CA GLU A 287 -10.40 -2.40 5.76
C GLU A 287 -11.50 -1.38 6.11
N LYS A 288 -12.23 -0.86 5.10
CA LYS A 288 -13.39 0.01 5.32
C LYS A 288 -14.58 -0.79 5.87
N TYR A 289 -14.87 -1.96 5.29
CA TYR A 289 -15.93 -2.84 5.80
C TYR A 289 -15.69 -3.26 7.26
N ALA A 290 -14.44 -3.50 7.64
CA ALA A 290 -14.06 -3.83 9.01
C ALA A 290 -14.39 -2.69 9.98
N ARG A 291 -14.00 -1.46 9.61
CA ARG A 291 -14.32 -0.25 10.40
C ARG A 291 -15.82 0.00 10.51
N GLU A 292 -16.57 -0.32 9.46
CA GLU A 292 -18.04 -0.19 9.42
C GLU A 292 -18.77 -1.36 10.09
N GLY A 293 -18.06 -2.43 10.47
CA GLY A 293 -18.65 -3.64 11.05
C GLY A 293 -19.53 -4.43 10.08
N VAL A 294 -19.31 -4.31 8.76
CA VAL A 294 -20.10 -4.99 7.72
C VAL A 294 -19.33 -6.13 7.06
N GLU A 295 -20.08 -7.10 6.53
CA GLU A 295 -19.51 -8.24 5.80
C GLU A 295 -18.94 -7.85 4.44
N THR A 296 -17.91 -8.57 4.01
CA THR A 296 -17.33 -8.43 2.69
C THR A 296 -18.26 -9.07 1.66
N PRO A 297 -18.54 -8.42 0.51
CA PRO A 297 -19.42 -8.96 -0.51
C PRO A 297 -18.99 -10.35 -0.98
N ARG A 298 -20.00 -11.21 -1.20
CA ARG A 298 -19.80 -12.55 -1.77
C ARG A 298 -19.03 -12.50 -3.09
N GLY A 299 -18.19 -13.50 -3.31
CA GLY A 299 -17.34 -13.61 -4.50
C GLY A 299 -16.16 -12.64 -4.57
N ALA A 300 -15.93 -11.77 -3.57
CA ALA A 300 -14.77 -10.86 -3.56
C ALA A 300 -13.47 -11.51 -3.06
N VAL A 301 -13.59 -12.54 -2.22
CA VAL A 301 -12.47 -13.22 -1.58
C VAL A 301 -12.73 -14.73 -1.56
N ILE A 302 -11.68 -15.51 -1.81
CA ILE A 302 -11.66 -16.97 -1.66
C ILE A 302 -10.56 -17.38 -0.69
N ASP A 303 -10.74 -18.50 0.01
CA ASP A 303 -9.69 -19.16 0.77
C ASP A 303 -8.83 -20.09 -0.11
N ASN A 304 -7.90 -20.81 0.53
CA ASN A 304 -6.98 -21.74 -0.14
C ASN A 304 -7.68 -22.99 -0.70
N GLU A 305 -8.93 -23.23 -0.34
CA GLU A 305 -9.78 -24.29 -0.87
C GLU A 305 -10.66 -23.79 -2.03
N GLY A 306 -10.61 -22.48 -2.33
CA GLY A 306 -11.42 -21.84 -3.35
C GLY A 306 -12.85 -21.54 -2.90
N ILE A 307 -13.12 -21.60 -1.59
CA ILE A 307 -14.42 -21.31 -1.01
C ILE A 307 -14.53 -19.81 -0.75
N GLU A 308 -15.69 -19.23 -1.11
CA GLU A 308 -15.94 -17.80 -0.89
C GLU A 308 -15.95 -17.45 0.61
N ARG A 309 -15.44 -16.25 0.93
CA ARG A 309 -15.40 -15.72 2.29
C ARG A 309 -16.12 -14.37 2.36
N THR A 310 -16.86 -14.13 3.43
CA THR A 310 -17.54 -12.83 3.70
C THR A 310 -17.18 -12.24 5.08
N ASP A 311 -16.51 -13.00 5.94
CA ASP A 311 -16.11 -12.59 7.28
C ASP A 311 -14.95 -11.59 7.25
N THR A 312 -15.27 -10.29 7.23
CA THR A 312 -14.31 -9.21 6.99
C THR A 312 -13.07 -9.26 7.92
N GLU A 313 -13.25 -9.45 9.23
CA GLU A 313 -12.15 -9.53 10.19
C GLU A 313 -11.25 -10.75 9.95
N GLY A 314 -11.85 -11.92 9.68
CA GLY A 314 -11.10 -13.14 9.39
C GLY A 314 -10.35 -13.04 8.06
N ILE A 315 -10.95 -12.42 7.05
CA ILE A 315 -10.31 -12.10 5.77
C ILE A 315 -9.07 -11.22 5.98
N LEU A 316 -9.18 -10.11 6.74
CA LEU A 316 -8.03 -9.21 6.94
C LEU A 316 -6.85 -9.90 7.62
N ARG A 317 -7.14 -10.75 8.61
CA ARG A 317 -6.12 -11.59 9.27
C ARG A 317 -5.51 -12.59 8.29
N ASP A 318 -6.35 -13.32 7.56
CA ASP A 318 -5.92 -14.40 6.66
C ASP A 318 -5.17 -13.87 5.42
N MET A 319 -5.46 -12.63 4.99
CA MET A 319 -4.70 -11.93 3.94
C MET A 319 -3.24 -11.67 4.35
N VAL A 320 -2.98 -11.39 5.63
CA VAL A 320 -1.60 -11.21 6.13
C VAL A 320 -0.87 -12.54 6.16
N LEU A 321 -1.60 -13.63 6.44
CA LEU A 321 -1.06 -15.00 6.47
C LEU A 321 -0.95 -15.64 5.08
N GLY A 322 -1.43 -14.99 4.02
CA GLY A 322 -1.49 -15.57 2.67
C GLY A 322 -2.43 -16.78 2.57
N LYS A 323 -3.48 -16.83 3.39
CA LYS A 323 -4.46 -17.92 3.45
C LYS A 323 -5.77 -17.63 2.70
N CYS A 324 -5.85 -16.47 2.08
CA CYS A 324 -6.95 -16.10 1.20
C CYS A 324 -6.45 -15.15 0.12
N ALA A 325 -7.24 -15.03 -0.94
CA ALA A 325 -6.94 -14.20 -2.08
C ALA A 325 -8.19 -13.45 -2.55
N LEU A 326 -7.98 -12.25 -3.07
CA LEU A 326 -8.97 -11.52 -3.85
C LEU A 326 -9.26 -12.27 -5.15
N THR A 327 -10.50 -12.19 -5.59
CA THR A 327 -10.89 -12.71 -6.90
C THR A 327 -10.52 -11.75 -8.03
N PRO A 328 -10.11 -12.26 -9.20
CA PRO A 328 -9.88 -11.45 -10.39
C PRO A 328 -11.22 -10.98 -10.97
N LEU A 329 -11.21 -9.85 -11.68
CA LEU A 329 -12.34 -9.38 -12.51
C LEU A 329 -12.68 -10.36 -13.63
#